data_AF-A0A182PAZ5-F1
#
_entry.id   AF-A0A182PAZ5-F1
#
_cell.length_a   1.000
_cell.length_b   1.000
_cell.length_c   1.000
_cell.angle_alpha   90.00
_cell.angle_beta   90.00
_cell.angle_gamma   90.00
#
_symmetry.space_group_name_H-M   'P 1'
#
loop_
_entity.id
_entity.type
_entity.pdbx_description
1 polymer ?
#
loop_
_entity_poly.entity_id
_entity_poly.type
_entity_poly.pdbx_seq_one_letter_code
_entity_poly.pdbx_strand_id
1 'polypeptide(L)'
;MRSDALPDCLAAPVGDCLSSVHGSSGSSSIESLIDHYLGPLYPDYADHTRPMLIRQARDLLVCTFHGDLERFEGDFLRPATDIVRELRCAYQRGKKTLRNMWVM
;
A
#
# COMPACT_ATOMS: atom_id res chain seq x y z
N MET A 1 10.81 41.65 -7.32
CA MET A 1 9.92 40.71 -6.61
C MET A 1 9.98 39.38 -7.36
N ARG A 2 10.91 38.50 -6.95
CA ARG A 2 10.94 37.11 -7.43
C ARG A 2 10.13 36.32 -6.41
N SER A 3 8.98 35.81 -6.82
CA SER A 3 8.21 34.88 -6.01
C SER A 3 8.80 33.49 -6.23
N ASP A 4 9.58 33.03 -5.26
CA ASP A 4 10.14 31.68 -5.22
C ASP A 4 9.01 30.65 -5.03
N ALA A 5 8.79 29.85 -6.07
CA ALA A 5 7.96 28.66 -5.99
C ALA A 5 8.63 27.63 -5.08
N LEU A 6 7.91 27.21 -4.04
CA LEU A 6 8.24 26.07 -3.19
C LEU A 6 8.42 24.79 -4.04
N PRO A 7 9.45 23.96 -3.79
CA PRO A 7 9.54 22.65 -4.41
C PRO A 7 8.50 21.72 -3.77
N ASP A 8 7.45 21.50 -4.55
CA ASP A 8 6.42 20.49 -4.35
C ASP A 8 7.08 19.10 -4.26
N CYS A 9 7.17 18.55 -3.05
CA CYS A 9 7.64 17.18 -2.81
C CYS A 9 6.46 16.20 -2.65
N LEU A 10 5.30 16.54 -3.21
CA LEU A 10 4.12 15.67 -3.34
C LEU A 10 3.98 15.22 -4.80
N ALA A 11 4.95 14.46 -5.30
CA ALA A 11 4.78 13.76 -6.57
C ALA A 11 5.55 12.43 -6.58
N ALA A 12 5.04 11.46 -5.83
CA ALA A 12 4.97 10.11 -6.35
C ALA A 12 3.52 9.91 -6.80
N PRO A 13 3.22 9.82 -8.11
CA PRO A 13 1.87 9.56 -8.56
C PRO A 13 1.61 8.05 -8.39
N VAL A 14 1.08 7.66 -7.24
CA VAL A 14 0.34 6.39 -7.11
C VAL A 14 -1.13 6.77 -6.95
N GLY A 15 -1.74 7.05 -8.10
CA GLY A 15 -3.15 6.79 -8.42
C GLY A 15 -4.23 7.30 -7.47
N ASP A 16 -4.42 8.61 -7.39
CA ASP A 16 -5.77 9.15 -7.15
C ASP A 16 -6.56 9.08 -8.45
N CYS A 17 -7.17 7.93 -8.73
CA CYS A 17 -8.27 7.82 -9.69
C CYS A 17 -9.51 7.31 -8.93
N LEU A 18 -10.17 8.22 -8.23
CA LEU A 18 -11.57 8.08 -7.86
C LEU A 18 -12.40 8.12 -9.15
N SER A 19 -12.52 6.99 -9.83
CA SER A 19 -13.52 6.79 -10.86
C SER A 19 -14.56 5.83 -10.31
N SER A 20 -15.65 6.42 -9.84
CA SER A 20 -16.93 5.75 -9.62
C SER A 20 -17.41 5.18 -10.95
N VAL A 21 -17.00 3.95 -11.27
CA VAL A 21 -17.61 3.18 -12.36
C VAL A 21 -18.52 2.13 -11.74
N HIS A 22 -19.79 2.39 -11.94
CA HIS A 22 -20.93 1.53 -11.69
C HIS A 22 -20.69 0.13 -12.27
N GLY A 23 -20.95 -0.91 -11.47
CA GLY A 23 -21.29 -2.25 -11.96
C GLY A 23 -20.20 -3.02 -12.71
N SER A 24 -19.39 -3.77 -11.97
CA SER A 24 -19.04 -5.11 -12.40
C SER A 24 -18.89 -5.98 -11.16
N SER A 25 -19.80 -6.94 -11.04
CA SER A 25 -19.56 -8.20 -10.36
C SER A 25 -18.35 -8.91 -11.01
N GLY A 26 -17.16 -8.32 -10.88
CA GLY A 26 -15.89 -8.91 -11.23
C GLY A 26 -15.29 -9.40 -9.94
N SER A 27 -15.25 -10.72 -9.75
CA SER A 27 -14.68 -11.38 -8.59
C SER A 27 -13.36 -10.71 -8.19
N SER A 28 -13.34 -10.00 -7.07
CA SER A 28 -12.10 -9.48 -6.47
C SER A 28 -11.23 -10.66 -6.08
N SER A 29 -10.37 -11.11 -6.99
CA SER A 29 -9.53 -12.27 -6.75
C SER A 29 -8.45 -11.93 -5.75
N ILE A 30 -8.03 -12.91 -4.96
CA ILE A 30 -7.01 -12.71 -3.93
C ILE A 30 -5.71 -12.12 -4.50
N GLU A 31 -5.32 -12.51 -5.71
CA GLU A 31 -4.14 -11.96 -6.40
C GLU A 31 -4.26 -10.46 -6.62
N SER A 32 -5.43 -9.99 -7.07
CA SER A 32 -5.66 -8.57 -7.31
C SER A 32 -5.61 -7.75 -6.02
N LEU A 33 -6.10 -8.32 -4.91
CA LEU A 33 -6.01 -7.68 -3.60
C LEU A 33 -4.56 -7.61 -3.11
N ILE A 34 -3.80 -8.71 -3.21
CA ILE A 34 -2.40 -8.73 -2.80
C ILE A 34 -1.54 -7.80 -3.67
N ASP A 35 -1.78 -7.77 -4.98
CA ASP A 35 -1.13 -6.84 -5.90
C ASP A 35 -1.42 -5.39 -5.53
N HIS A 36 -2.68 -5.06 -5.20
CA HIS A 36 -3.10 -3.71 -4.86
C HIS A 36 -2.56 -3.23 -3.51
N TYR A 37 -2.67 -4.05 -2.46
CA TYR A 37 -2.35 -3.65 -1.08
C TYR A 37 -0.88 -3.85 -0.71
N LEU A 38 -0.25 -4.93 -1.17
CA LEU A 38 1.12 -5.31 -0.78
C LEU A 38 2.16 -5.03 -1.87
N GLY A 39 1.77 -5.01 -3.15
CA GLY A 39 2.67 -4.74 -4.27
C GLY A 39 3.54 -3.49 -4.09
N PRO A 40 2.98 -2.33 -3.72
CA PRO A 40 3.75 -1.10 -3.52
C PRO A 40 4.65 -1.09 -2.27
N LEU A 41 4.51 -2.07 -1.38
CA LEU A 41 5.24 -2.13 -0.10
C LEU A 41 6.59 -2.83 -0.23
N TYR A 42 6.74 -3.75 -1.20
CA TYR A 42 7.94 -4.56 -1.37
C TYR A 42 8.73 -4.13 -2.62
N PRO A 43 10.05 -3.87 -2.49
CA PRO A 43 10.91 -3.84 -3.67
C PRO A 43 10.96 -5.25 -4.30
N ASP A 44 11.12 -5.33 -5.62
CA ASP A 44 11.20 -6.59 -6.38
C ASP A 44 10.00 -7.53 -6.16
N TYR A 45 8.80 -6.94 -6.10
CA TYR A 45 7.56 -7.65 -5.85
C TYR A 45 7.30 -8.80 -6.86
N ALA A 46 7.53 -8.57 -8.15
CA ALA A 46 7.06 -9.44 -9.23
C ALA A 46 7.71 -10.82 -9.27
N ASP A 47 9.02 -10.92 -8.99
CA ASP A 47 9.81 -12.12 -9.33
C ASP A 47 9.68 -13.24 -8.29
N HIS A 48 9.80 -12.91 -6.99
CA HIS A 48 9.86 -13.91 -5.92
C HIS A 48 8.88 -13.65 -4.78
N THR A 49 8.61 -12.38 -4.49
CA THR A 49 7.78 -11.98 -3.36
C THR A 49 6.29 -12.27 -3.62
N ARG A 50 5.80 -11.89 -4.81
CA ARG A 50 4.40 -12.06 -5.23
C ARG A 50 3.89 -13.51 -5.08
N PRO A 51 4.52 -14.55 -5.65
CA PRO A 51 4.00 -15.91 -5.55
C PRO A 51 3.97 -16.43 -4.10
N MET A 52 4.91 -15.98 -3.27
CA MET A 52 4.96 -16.33 -1.84
C MET A 52 3.82 -15.65 -1.06
N LEU A 53 3.61 -14.35 -1.28
CA LEU A 53 2.52 -13.59 -0.65
C LEU A 53 1.14 -14.11 -1.07
N ILE A 54 0.94 -14.45 -2.34
CA ILE A 54 -0.33 -15.03 -2.82
C ILE A 54 -0.60 -16.37 -2.14
N ARG A 55 0.43 -17.23 -1.99
CA ARG A 55 0.27 -18.51 -1.28
C ARG A 55 -0.15 -18.28 0.17
N GLN A 56 0.58 -17.45 0.89
CA GLN A 56 0.28 -17.15 2.30
C GLN A 56 -1.09 -16.51 2.48
N ALA A 57 -1.45 -15.57 1.60
CA ALA A 57 -2.76 -14.95 1.62
C ALA A 57 -3.87 -15.98 1.38
N ARG A 58 -3.67 -16.93 0.45
CA ARG A 58 -4.65 -18.00 0.20
C ARG A 58 -4.82 -18.89 1.42
N ASP A 59 -3.72 -19.30 2.04
CA ASP A 59 -3.75 -20.11 3.24
C ASP A 59 -4.47 -19.38 4.38
N LEU A 60 -4.18 -18.08 4.56
CA LEU A 60 -4.84 -17.24 5.56
C LEU A 60 -6.33 -17.04 5.26
N LEU A 61 -6.68 -16.77 4.00
CA LEU A 61 -8.05 -16.61 3.52
C LEU A 61 -8.87 -17.88 3.78
N VAL A 62 -8.32 -19.06 3.51
CA VAL A 62 -9.03 -20.33 3.71
C VAL A 62 -9.09 -20.71 5.18
N CYS A 63 -7.97 -20.66 5.90
CA CYS A 63 -7.86 -21.20 7.27
C CYS A 63 -8.43 -20.27 8.34
N THR A 64 -8.47 -18.95 8.10
CA THR A 64 -8.92 -17.96 9.10
C THR A 64 -10.21 -17.26 8.66
N PHE A 65 -10.29 -16.89 7.38
CA PHE A 65 -11.42 -16.14 6.85
C PHE A 65 -12.44 -17.04 6.11
N HIS A 66 -12.23 -18.36 6.07
CA HIS A 66 -13.13 -19.35 5.48
C HIS A 66 -13.50 -19.08 4.01
N GLY A 67 -12.61 -18.42 3.26
CA GLY A 67 -12.84 -18.03 1.87
C GLY A 67 -13.54 -16.69 1.67
N ASP A 68 -13.88 -15.96 2.74
CA ASP A 68 -14.52 -14.64 2.67
C ASP A 68 -13.50 -13.56 2.33
N LEU A 69 -13.54 -13.12 1.07
CA LEU A 69 -12.64 -12.10 0.53
C LEU A 69 -12.94 -10.69 1.05
N GLU A 70 -14.21 -10.34 1.27
CA GLU A 70 -14.57 -9.00 1.78
C GLU A 70 -14.06 -8.84 3.21
N ARG A 71 -14.25 -9.87 4.03
CA ARG A 71 -13.76 -9.86 5.41
C ARG A 71 -12.24 -9.91 5.48
N PHE A 72 -11.59 -10.68 4.61
CA PHE A 72 -10.13 -10.67 4.50
C PHE A 72 -9.58 -9.29 4.13
N GLU A 73 -10.21 -8.60 3.17
CA GLU A 73 -9.80 -7.25 2.80
C GLU A 73 -10.01 -6.26 3.95
N GLY A 74 -11.21 -6.26 4.54
CA GLY A 74 -11.61 -5.30 5.56
C GLY A 74 -10.88 -5.48 6.89
N ASP A 75 -10.77 -6.72 7.37
CA ASP A 75 -10.24 -7.02 8.71
C ASP A 75 -8.71 -7.23 8.71
N PHE A 76 -8.10 -7.55 7.57
CA PHE A 76 -6.67 -7.85 7.49
C PHE A 76 -5.90 -6.90 6.56
N LEU A 77 -6.24 -6.86 5.26
CA LEU A 77 -5.42 -6.11 4.29
C LEU A 77 -5.43 -4.59 4.54
N ARG A 78 -6.61 -3.99 4.73
CA ARG A 78 -6.73 -2.55 4.98
C ARG A 78 -5.98 -2.12 6.25
N PRO A 79 -6.22 -2.73 7.43
CA PRO A 79 -5.47 -2.38 8.64
C PRO A 79 -3.97 -2.57 8.48
N ALA A 80 -3.53 -3.66 7.84
CA ALA A 80 -2.10 -3.93 7.63
C ALA A 80 -1.45 -2.84 6.76
N THR A 81 -2.07 -2.46 5.65
CA THR A 81 -1.55 -1.42 4.77
C THR A 81 -1.51 -0.06 5.45
N ASP A 82 -2.52 0.29 6.26
CA ASP A 82 -2.54 1.55 7.00
C ASP A 82 -1.40 1.64 8.01
N ILE A 83 -1.14 0.57 8.77
CA ILE A 83 0.01 0.50 9.70
C ILE A 83 1.33 0.72 8.96
N VAL A 84 1.53 0.06 7.82
CA VAL A 84 2.78 0.19 7.05
C VAL A 84 2.94 1.60 6.49
N ARG A 85 1.86 2.22 6.01
CA ARG A 85 1.86 3.61 5.54
C ARG A 85 2.24 4.57 6.66
N GLU A 86 1.62 4.43 7.83
CA GLU A 86 1.93 5.25 8.99
C GLU A 86 3.39 5.10 9.41
N LEU A 87 3.89 3.86 9.48
CA LEU A 87 5.28 3.56 9.80
C LEU A 87 6.25 4.23 8.80
N ARG A 88 5.95 4.16 7.51
CA ARG A 88 6.75 4.83 6.46
C ARG A 88 6.74 6.34 6.63
N CYS A 89 5.58 6.94 6.92
CA CYS A 89 5.46 8.37 7.19
C CYS A 89 6.26 8.79 8.42
N ALA A 90 6.17 8.05 9.52
CA ALA A 90 6.92 8.30 10.76
C ALA A 90 8.43 8.21 10.53
N TYR A 91 8.89 7.17 9.83
CA TYR A 91 10.30 6.98 9.49
C TYR A 91 10.86 8.14 8.63
N GLN A 92 10.12 8.56 7.61
CA GLN A 92 10.52 9.68 6.76
C GLN A 92 10.58 11.01 7.53
N ARG A 93 9.65 11.22 8.46
CA ARG A 93 9.67 12.39 9.34
C ARG A 93 10.94 12.40 10.21
N GLY A 94 11.29 11.26 10.82
CA GLY A 94 12.52 11.11 11.60
C GLY A 94 13.79 11.38 10.78
N LYS A 95 13.87 10.87 9.54
CA LYS A 95 15.01 11.15 8.64
C LYS A 95 15.15 12.64 8.31
N LYS A 96 14.04 13.34 8.07
CA LYS A 96 14.05 14.79 7.80
C LYS A 96 14.51 15.58 9.02
N THR A 97 14.04 15.22 10.22
CA THR A 97 14.45 15.86 11.47
C THR A 97 15.94 15.69 11.72
N LEU A 98 16.47 14.47 11.59
CA LEU A 98 17.91 14.22 11.73
C LEU A 98 18.71 15.00 10.69
N ARG A 99 18.34 14.95 9.41
CA ARG A 99 19.08 15.68 8.36
C ARG A 99 19.09 17.19 8.58
N ASN A 100 17.98 17.78 9.02
CA ASN A 100 17.91 19.23 9.30
C ASN A 100 18.74 19.62 10.52
N MET A 101 18.96 18.71 11.46
CA MET A 101 19.76 18.94 12.67
C MET A 101 21.28 18.94 12.40
N TRP A 102 21.72 18.36 11.28
CA TRP A 102 23.14 18.32 10.86
C TRP A 102 23.50 19.37 9.80
N VAL A 103 22.50 20.08 9.26
CA VAL A 103 22.68 21.17 8.28
C VAL A 103 22.71 22.55 8.97
N MET A 104 22.43 22.59 10.28
CA MET A 104 22.59 23.76 11.14
C MET A 104 23.88 23.70 11.95
#